data_AF-A0A1B6J3R2-F1
#
_entry.id   AF-A0A1B6J3R2-F1
#
_cell.length_a   1.000
_cell.length_b   1.000
_cell.length_c   1.000
_cell.angle_alpha   90.00
_cell.angle_beta   90.00
_cell.angle_gamma   90.00
#
_symmetry.space_group_name_H-M   'P 1'
#
loop_
_entity.id
_entity.type
_entity.pdbx_description
1 polymer ?
#
loop_
_entity_poly.entity_id
_entity_poly.type
_entity_poly.pdbx_seq_one_letter_code
_entity_poly.pdbx_strand_id
1 'polypeptide(L)'
;GNPRVQCEESYIVDPGNEFRAIEQRKLSKGKYSGSGYYANSTYTATSSSSSSSSSSSSSSSSSSSSHHEAVQISPQRVSLKLRINEAFRITVDYAQAEDYPVDLYYLMDLSYSMRDDKEKLSSLGDVLAKRMQNITRNFRLGFGSFVDKVAMPYVSTAPIRLKKPCDQCESPYGFRNHMKLTTDTAK
;
A
#
# COMPACT_ATOMS: atom_id res chain seq x y z
N GLY A 1 -40.92 2.99 -53.67
CA GLY A 1 -39.66 3.70 -53.37
C GLY A 1 -39.53 3.74 -51.87
N ASN A 2 -38.44 3.20 -51.32
CA ASN A 2 -38.26 3.14 -49.87
C ASN A 2 -37.94 4.57 -49.37
N PRO A 3 -38.69 5.14 -48.40
CA PRO A 3 -38.42 6.49 -47.92
C PRO A 3 -37.01 6.48 -47.31
N ARG A 4 -36.17 7.45 -47.70
CA ARG A 4 -34.88 7.64 -47.05
C ARG A 4 -35.16 7.86 -45.57
N VAL A 5 -34.71 6.93 -44.72
CA VAL A 5 -34.72 7.11 -43.27
C VAL A 5 -33.87 8.34 -43.00
N GLN A 6 -34.52 9.46 -42.74
CA GLN A 6 -33.86 10.71 -42.44
C GLN A 6 -33.49 10.61 -40.96
N CYS A 7 -32.20 10.42 -40.69
CA CYS A 7 -31.70 10.42 -39.32
C CYS A 7 -32.13 11.71 -38.62
N GLU A 8 -32.53 11.65 -37.35
CA GLU A 8 -32.74 12.88 -36.59
C GLU A 8 -31.48 13.76 -36.64
N GLU A 9 -31.65 15.09 -36.63
CA GLU A 9 -30.53 16.05 -36.70
C GLU A 9 -29.49 15.82 -35.60
N SER A 10 -29.90 15.26 -34.46
CA SER A 10 -29.02 14.82 -33.36
C SER A 10 -27.96 13.77 -33.78
N TYR A 11 -28.23 13.02 -34.86
CA TYR A 11 -27.32 12.03 -35.47
C TYR A 11 -26.65 12.51 -36.77
N ILE A 12 -26.93 13.74 -37.21
CA ILE A 12 -26.33 14.36 -38.41
C ILE A 12 -25.18 15.31 -38.03
N VAL A 13 -25.17 15.82 -36.80
CA VAL A 13 -24.03 16.58 -36.26
C VAL A 13 -22.82 15.66 -36.17
N ASP A 14 -21.70 16.05 -36.80
CA ASP A 14 -20.40 15.37 -36.70
C ASP A 14 -19.60 16.00 -35.55
N PRO A 15 -19.72 15.50 -34.29
CA PRO A 15 -18.99 16.07 -33.19
C PRO A 15 -17.58 15.47 -33.24
N GLY A 16 -16.60 16.29 -33.65
CA GLY A 16 -15.20 15.91 -33.55
C GLY A 16 -14.82 15.52 -32.11
N ASN A 17 -13.64 14.92 -31.97
CA ASN A 17 -13.09 14.61 -30.65
C ASN A 17 -13.00 15.88 -29.78
N GLU A 18 -13.50 15.83 -28.54
CA GLU A 18 -13.45 16.94 -27.57
C GLU A 18 -12.63 16.52 -26.37
N PHE A 19 -11.59 17.29 -26.02
CA PHE A 19 -10.78 17.07 -24.83
C PHE A 19 -10.89 18.25 -23.87
N ARG A 20 -11.15 17.96 -22.59
CA ARG A 20 -11.17 18.94 -21.51
C ARG A 20 -10.40 18.41 -20.31
N ALA A 21 -9.35 19.11 -19.88
CA ALA A 21 -8.72 18.85 -18.59
C ALA A 21 -9.61 19.42 -17.48
N ILE A 22 -10.18 18.55 -16.65
CA ILE A 22 -11.01 18.94 -15.50
C ILE A 22 -10.11 19.32 -14.32
N GLU A 23 -9.04 18.57 -14.10
CA GLU A 23 -8.07 18.81 -13.04
C GLU A 23 -6.65 18.61 -13.58
N GLN A 24 -5.85 19.67 -13.52
CA GLN A 24 -4.48 19.70 -14.02
C GLN A 24 -3.58 20.49 -13.08
N ARG A 25 -3.25 19.89 -11.94
CA ARG A 25 -2.24 20.36 -11.01
C ARG A 25 -0.87 20.30 -11.67
N LYS A 26 -0.08 21.37 -11.50
CA LYS A 26 1.31 21.42 -11.96
C LYS A 26 2.13 20.35 -11.26
N LEU A 27 3.03 19.73 -12.02
CA LEU A 27 3.98 18.77 -11.47
C LEU A 27 4.79 19.42 -10.35
N SER A 28 4.92 18.69 -9.24
CA SER A 28 5.56 19.17 -8.02
C SER A 28 6.37 18.05 -7.41
N LYS A 29 7.65 18.35 -7.17
CA LYS A 29 8.55 17.52 -6.37
C LYS A 29 8.27 17.82 -4.89
N GLY A 30 7.22 17.25 -4.34
CA GLY A 30 6.86 17.42 -2.93
C GLY A 30 8.01 16.96 -2.01
N LYS A 31 8.15 17.64 -0.85
CA LYS A 31 9.04 17.24 0.24
C LYS A 31 8.18 16.73 1.39
N TYR A 32 8.37 15.47 1.79
CA TYR A 32 7.62 14.91 2.91
C TYR A 32 8.30 15.35 4.22
N SER A 33 7.65 16.23 4.98
CA SER A 33 8.09 16.54 6.34
C SER A 33 7.72 15.36 7.24
N GLY A 34 8.72 14.65 7.78
CA GLY A 34 8.50 13.57 8.73
C GLY A 34 7.86 14.10 10.00
N SER A 35 6.62 13.68 10.28
CA SER A 35 6.03 13.79 11.61
C SER A 35 5.05 12.64 11.82
N GLY A 36 5.06 12.12 13.05
CA GLY A 36 4.69 10.75 13.38
C GLY A 36 3.23 10.38 13.12
N TYR A 37 3.05 9.14 12.70
CA TYR A 37 1.74 8.52 12.62
C TYR A 37 1.26 8.19 14.04
N TYR A 38 0.19 8.83 14.51
CA TYR A 38 -0.54 8.36 15.67
C TYR A 38 -1.23 7.04 15.31
N ALA A 39 -0.74 5.94 15.88
CA ALA A 39 -1.34 4.63 15.74
C ALA A 39 -2.57 4.52 16.65
N ASN A 40 -3.76 4.84 16.14
CA ASN A 40 -5.00 4.48 16.82
C ASN A 40 -5.32 3.01 16.53
N SER A 41 -4.82 2.10 17.38
CA SER A 41 -5.25 0.70 17.37
C SER A 41 -6.39 0.52 18.38
N THR A 42 -7.63 0.63 17.91
CA THR A 42 -8.79 0.14 18.68
C THR A 42 -8.91 -1.35 18.41
N TYR A 43 -8.57 -2.19 19.40
CA TYR A 43 -8.87 -3.62 19.37
C TYR A 43 -10.32 -3.81 19.86
N THR A 44 -11.26 -4.05 18.94
CA THR A 44 -12.59 -4.52 19.31
C THR A 44 -12.53 -6.03 19.52
N ALA A 45 -12.26 -6.43 20.76
CA ALA A 45 -12.60 -7.77 21.23
C ALA A 45 -14.12 -7.83 21.47
N THR A 46 -14.84 -8.52 20.60
CA THR A 46 -16.25 -8.85 20.82
C THR A 46 -16.37 -9.79 22.01
N SER A 47 -16.89 -9.26 23.11
CA SER A 47 -17.65 -10.03 24.10
C SER A 47 -18.84 -9.18 24.56
N SER A 48 -19.99 -9.84 24.63
CA SER A 48 -21.32 -9.28 24.80
C SER A 48 -21.59 -8.76 26.21
N SER A 49 -22.09 -7.53 26.33
CA SER A 49 -23.22 -7.17 27.22
C SER A 49 -23.58 -5.68 27.10
N SER A 50 -24.88 -5.41 27.12
CA SER A 50 -25.58 -4.14 26.94
C SER A 50 -25.29 -3.05 27.98
N SER A 51 -25.09 -1.80 27.54
CA SER A 51 -25.67 -0.60 28.17
C SER A 51 -25.48 0.62 27.27
N SER A 52 -26.58 1.33 27.01
CA SER A 52 -26.68 2.58 26.26
C SER A 52 -26.10 3.77 27.03
N SER A 53 -25.19 4.52 26.39
CA SER A 53 -24.89 5.90 26.80
C SER A 53 -24.47 6.71 25.57
N SER A 54 -25.33 7.65 25.21
CA SER A 54 -25.09 8.70 24.23
C SER A 54 -24.05 9.69 24.76
N SER A 55 -22.93 9.85 24.06
CA SER A 55 -21.98 10.94 24.28
C SER A 55 -21.64 11.61 22.95
N SER A 56 -22.14 12.84 22.80
CA SER A 56 -21.74 13.82 21.80
C SER A 56 -20.23 14.07 21.85
N SER A 57 -19.52 13.82 20.75
CA SER A 57 -18.13 14.21 20.59
C SER A 57 -18.00 15.30 19.55
N SER A 58 -17.66 16.48 20.05
CA SER A 58 -17.14 17.67 19.40
C SER A 58 -16.36 17.41 18.12
N SER A 59 -16.70 18.14 17.06
CA SER A 59 -15.91 18.30 15.85
C SER A 59 -14.58 19.00 16.17
N SER A 60 -13.55 18.22 16.45
CA SER A 60 -12.18 18.71 16.46
C SER A 60 -11.77 19.00 15.02
N SER A 61 -11.62 20.29 14.70
CA SER A 61 -10.97 20.76 13.48
C SER A 61 -9.62 20.08 13.33
N SER A 62 -9.53 19.11 12.43
CA SER A 62 -8.27 18.51 12.03
C SER A 62 -7.44 19.60 11.37
N SER A 63 -6.50 20.17 12.11
CA SER A 63 -5.40 20.94 11.54
C SER A 63 -4.69 20.03 10.56
N SER A 64 -5.01 20.17 9.27
CA SER A 64 -4.28 19.51 8.19
C SER A 64 -2.84 20.01 8.26
N SER A 65 -1.98 19.23 8.91
CA SER A 65 -0.54 19.32 8.66
C SER A 65 -0.39 19.27 7.15
N SER A 66 0.08 20.35 6.55
CA SER A 66 0.22 20.52 5.12
C SER A 66 1.27 19.53 4.59
N HIS A 67 0.85 18.29 4.39
CA HIS A 67 1.53 17.33 3.55
C HIS A 67 1.51 17.93 2.14
N HIS A 68 2.62 18.51 1.70
CA HIS A 68 2.78 18.90 0.31
C HIS A 68 2.89 17.62 -0.53
N GLU A 69 1.73 17.06 -0.88
CA GLU A 69 1.60 15.91 -1.76
C GLU A 69 2.32 16.22 -3.09
N ALA A 70 3.33 15.43 -3.41
CA ALA A 70 4.05 15.54 -4.68
C ALA A 70 3.10 15.19 -5.83
N VAL A 71 2.86 16.11 -6.74
CA VAL A 71 2.09 15.86 -7.96
C VAL A 71 3.04 15.28 -9.00
N GLN A 72 3.04 13.95 -9.13
CA GLN A 72 3.96 13.24 -10.03
C GLN A 72 3.38 12.98 -11.42
N ILE A 73 2.05 13.04 -11.58
CA ILE A 73 1.35 12.79 -12.84
C ILE A 73 0.37 13.93 -13.10
N SER A 74 0.32 14.40 -14.35
CA SER A 74 -0.60 15.43 -14.82
C SER A 74 -1.06 15.11 -16.25
N PRO A 75 -2.34 15.34 -16.62
CA PRO A 75 -3.46 15.82 -15.80
C PRO A 75 -4.02 14.73 -14.86
N GLN A 76 -4.74 15.12 -13.80
CA GLN A 76 -5.34 14.17 -12.85
C GLN A 76 -6.73 13.74 -13.29
N ARG A 77 -7.47 14.62 -13.97
CA ARG A 77 -8.82 14.35 -14.47
C ARG A 77 -9.04 14.98 -15.83
N VAL A 78 -9.55 14.19 -16.76
CA VAL A 78 -9.87 14.63 -18.12
C VAL A 78 -11.27 14.16 -18.50
N SER A 79 -11.96 14.95 -19.31
CA SER A 79 -13.19 14.58 -20.02
C SER A 79 -12.86 14.48 -21.50
N LEU A 80 -13.17 13.34 -22.09
CA LEU A 80 -12.91 13.07 -23.49
C LEU A 80 -14.19 12.60 -24.17
N LYS A 81 -14.64 13.34 -25.18
CA LYS A 81 -15.69 12.92 -26.10
C LYS A 81 -15.01 12.40 -27.35
N LEU A 82 -15.22 11.12 -27.66
CA LEU A 82 -14.58 10.46 -28.80
C LEU A 82 -15.56 10.20 -29.93
N ARG A 83 -15.09 10.40 -31.16
CA ARG A 83 -15.72 9.91 -32.37
C ARG A 83 -15.41 8.43 -32.54
N ILE A 84 -16.40 7.67 -32.99
CA ILE A 84 -16.21 6.25 -33.28
C ILE A 84 -15.13 6.07 -34.35
N ASN A 85 -14.24 5.11 -34.14
CA ASN A 85 -13.13 4.77 -35.04
C ASN A 85 -12.09 5.88 -35.27
N GLU A 86 -12.06 6.93 -34.44
CA GLU A 86 -11.02 7.96 -34.48
C GLU A 86 -10.15 7.90 -33.21
N ALA A 87 -8.83 7.79 -33.38
CA ALA A 87 -7.90 7.76 -32.26
C ALA A 87 -7.60 9.18 -31.76
N PHE A 88 -7.71 9.40 -30.44
CA PHE A 88 -7.28 10.64 -29.79
C PHE A 88 -6.05 10.38 -28.91
N ARG A 89 -5.03 11.23 -29.01
CA ARG A 89 -3.80 11.11 -28.22
C ARG A 89 -3.84 12.09 -27.05
N ILE A 90 -3.68 11.58 -25.84
CA ILE A 90 -3.56 12.39 -24.63
C ILE A 90 -2.10 12.41 -24.20
N THR A 91 -1.58 13.60 -23.91
CA THR A 91 -0.26 13.76 -23.30
C THR A 91 -0.41 13.68 -21.79
N VAL A 92 0.39 12.81 -21.17
CA VAL A 92 0.48 12.66 -19.72
C VAL A 92 1.91 12.96 -19.32
N ASP A 93 2.07 13.95 -18.46
CA ASP A 93 3.37 14.38 -17.96
C ASP A 93 3.69 13.66 -16.66
N TYR A 94 4.96 13.24 -16.50
CA TYR A 94 5.46 12.57 -15.30
C TYR A 94 6.69 13.28 -14.74
N ALA A 95 6.74 13.44 -13.41
CA ALA A 95 7.93 13.87 -12.69
C ALA A 95 8.13 13.04 -11.42
N GLN A 96 9.35 12.56 -11.22
CA GLN A 96 9.72 11.80 -10.02
C GLN A 96 9.84 12.73 -8.79
N ALA A 97 9.24 12.33 -7.68
CA ALA A 97 9.41 12.99 -6.39
C ALA A 97 10.75 12.65 -5.72
N GLU A 98 11.35 13.60 -5.00
CA GLU A 98 12.69 13.43 -4.40
C GLU A 98 12.68 12.73 -3.04
N ASP A 99 11.62 12.86 -2.24
CA ASP A 99 11.53 12.33 -0.87
C ASP A 99 10.27 11.48 -0.68
N TYR A 100 10.07 10.49 -1.54
CA TYR A 100 8.86 9.68 -1.54
C TYR A 100 8.85 8.67 -0.36
N PRO A 101 7.73 8.49 0.36
CA PRO A 101 7.64 7.53 1.46
C PRO A 101 7.85 6.10 0.97
N VAL A 102 8.54 5.29 1.78
CA VAL A 102 8.84 3.90 1.47
C VAL A 102 8.43 3.00 2.63
N ASP A 103 7.63 1.99 2.31
CA ASP A 103 7.31 0.89 3.21
C ASP A 103 8.05 -0.36 2.76
N LEU A 104 8.85 -0.94 3.66
CA LEU A 104 9.54 -2.21 3.42
C LEU A 104 9.03 -3.24 4.42
N TYR A 105 8.31 -4.25 3.93
CA TYR A 105 7.89 -5.39 4.72
C TYR A 105 8.79 -6.59 4.41
N TYR A 106 9.66 -6.93 5.34
CA TYR A 106 10.60 -8.03 5.19
C TYR A 106 9.91 -9.35 5.57
N LEU A 107 9.69 -10.22 4.58
CA LEU A 107 9.09 -11.54 4.77
C LEU A 107 10.17 -12.62 4.65
N MET A 108 10.50 -13.28 5.75
CA MET A 108 11.59 -14.25 5.82
C MET A 108 11.09 -15.69 5.88
N ASP A 109 11.71 -16.59 5.12
CA ASP A 109 11.60 -18.01 5.38
C ASP A 109 12.42 -18.37 6.63
N LEU A 110 11.78 -18.98 7.63
CA LEU A 110 12.43 -19.46 8.86
C LEU A 110 12.52 -20.99 8.91
N SER A 111 12.49 -21.64 7.74
CA SER A 111 12.85 -23.05 7.57
C SER A 111 14.29 -23.34 7.99
N TYR A 112 14.62 -24.62 8.19
CA TYR A 112 15.94 -25.04 8.68
C TYR A 112 17.09 -24.63 7.74
N SER A 113 16.85 -24.51 6.43
CA SER A 113 17.86 -24.07 5.46
C SER A 113 18.25 -22.60 5.63
N MET A 114 17.41 -21.78 6.27
CA MET A 114 17.63 -20.35 6.47
C MET A 114 18.31 -20.03 7.80
N ARG A 115 18.86 -21.05 8.49
CA ARG A 115 19.41 -20.91 9.85
C ARG A 115 20.56 -19.90 9.93
N ASP A 116 21.49 -19.95 8.98
CA ASP A 116 22.64 -19.03 8.94
C ASP A 116 22.25 -17.63 8.47
N ASP A 117 21.25 -17.53 7.58
CA ASP A 117 20.76 -16.25 7.07
C ASP A 117 19.97 -15.45 8.11
N LYS A 118 19.31 -16.13 9.05
CA LYS A 118 18.66 -15.47 10.21
C LYS A 118 19.66 -14.61 11.00
N GLU A 119 20.86 -15.11 11.24
CA GLU A 119 21.90 -14.40 11.99
C GLU A 119 22.38 -13.16 11.21
N LYS A 120 22.60 -13.32 9.90
CA LYS A 120 22.97 -12.21 9.02
C LYS A 120 21.89 -11.14 8.99
N LEU A 121 20.62 -11.53 8.91
CA LEU A 121 19.50 -10.60 8.81
C LEU A 121 19.27 -9.78 10.07
N SER A 122 19.54 -10.35 11.24
CA SER A 122 19.55 -9.57 12.50
C SER A 122 20.55 -8.42 12.44
N SER A 123 21.74 -8.64 11.88
CA SER A 123 22.75 -7.57 11.75
C SER A 123 22.45 -6.60 10.59
N LEU A 124 21.81 -7.09 9.52
CA LEU A 124 21.50 -6.29 8.34
C LEU A 124 20.31 -5.35 8.56
N GLY A 125 19.37 -5.70 9.44
CA GLY A 125 18.17 -4.89 9.72
C GLY A 125 18.50 -3.45 10.10
N ASP A 126 19.41 -3.27 11.07
CA ASP A 126 19.86 -1.95 11.53
C ASP A 126 20.57 -1.15 10.44
N VAL A 127 21.42 -1.83 9.66
CA VAL A 127 22.18 -1.21 8.58
C VAL A 127 21.24 -0.77 7.44
N LEU A 128 20.26 -1.61 7.10
CA LEU A 128 19.25 -1.31 6.09
C LEU A 128 18.40 -0.11 6.52
N ALA A 129 17.89 -0.13 7.75
CA ALA A 129 17.11 0.96 8.31
C ALA A 129 17.86 2.30 8.26
N LYS A 130 19.12 2.30 8.72
CA LYS A 130 19.97 3.50 8.72
C LYS A 130 20.26 4.01 7.31
N ARG A 131 20.49 3.10 6.34
CA ARG A 131 20.69 3.48 4.93
C ARG A 131 19.42 4.06 4.32
N MET A 132 18.27 3.44 4.58
CA MET A 132 16.99 3.89 4.04
C MET A 132 16.54 5.24 4.61
N GLN A 133 16.81 5.52 5.88
CA GLN A 133 16.58 6.83 6.50
C GLN A 133 17.40 7.96 5.84
N ASN A 134 18.53 7.64 5.20
CA ASN A 134 19.32 8.61 4.43
C ASN A 134 18.77 8.84 3.01
N ILE A 135 17.97 7.90 2.49
CA ILE A 135 17.36 8.00 1.16
C ILE A 135 16.00 8.70 1.23
N THR A 136 15.18 8.34 2.20
CA THR A 136 13.84 8.91 2.41
C THR A 136 13.61 9.21 3.89
N ARG A 137 12.97 10.35 4.17
CA ARG A 137 12.65 10.78 5.54
C ARG A 137 11.48 10.00 6.12
N ASN A 138 10.70 9.31 5.28
CA ASN A 138 9.51 8.59 5.66
C ASN A 138 9.65 7.11 5.29
N PHE A 139 10.54 6.44 6.02
CA PHE A 139 10.78 5.00 5.91
C PHE A 139 10.02 4.24 7.00
N ARG A 140 9.30 3.18 6.61
CA ARG A 140 8.69 2.23 7.56
C ARG A 140 9.20 0.83 7.29
N LEU A 141 9.55 0.12 8.36
CA LEU A 141 10.02 -1.25 8.32
C LEU A 141 9.00 -2.16 9.02
N GLY A 142 8.73 -3.32 8.43
CA GLY A 142 7.94 -4.39 9.02
C GLY A 142 8.65 -5.73 8.85
N PHE A 143 8.29 -6.70 9.68
CA PHE A 143 8.89 -8.03 9.66
C PHE A 143 7.82 -9.12 9.83
N GLY A 144 7.90 -10.13 8.98
CA GLY A 144 7.10 -11.34 9.07
C GLY A 144 7.91 -12.55 8.67
N SER A 145 7.41 -13.73 9.01
CA SER A 145 8.02 -14.98 8.59
C SER A 145 7.01 -16.03 8.21
N PHE A 146 7.49 -17.04 7.49
CA PHE A 146 6.75 -18.24 7.14
C PHE A 146 7.66 -19.47 7.23
N VAL A 147 7.04 -20.64 7.34
CA VAL A 147 7.74 -21.94 7.22
C VAL A 147 7.01 -22.80 6.19
N ASP A 148 5.86 -23.38 6.57
CA ASP A 148 5.04 -24.18 5.65
C ASP A 148 3.63 -24.41 6.25
N LYS A 149 2.72 -24.94 5.44
CA LYS A 149 1.39 -25.35 5.87
C LYS A 149 1.48 -26.50 6.87
N VAL A 150 0.78 -26.37 8.00
CA VAL A 150 0.72 -27.41 9.04
C VAL A 150 -0.25 -28.54 8.64
N ALA A 151 0.07 -29.23 7.55
CA ALA A 151 -0.69 -30.36 7.02
C ALA A 151 0.25 -31.37 6.35
N MET A 152 -0.17 -32.64 6.28
CA MET A 152 0.53 -33.62 5.42
C MET A 152 0.32 -33.25 3.94
N PRO A 153 1.31 -33.49 3.06
CA PRO A 153 2.64 -34.11 3.29
C PRO A 153 3.76 -33.11 3.62
N TYR A 154 3.44 -31.82 3.78
CA TYR A 154 4.41 -30.73 3.93
C TYR A 154 5.17 -30.79 5.26
N VAL A 155 4.47 -31.13 6.35
CA VAL A 155 5.07 -31.33 7.66
C VAL A 155 4.65 -32.66 8.28
N SER A 156 5.52 -33.22 9.12
CA SER A 156 5.18 -34.41 9.90
C SER A 156 4.15 -34.07 10.97
N THR A 157 3.00 -34.76 10.96
CA THR A 157 1.92 -34.60 11.95
C THR A 157 2.14 -35.42 13.23
N ALA A 158 3.26 -36.11 13.35
CA ALA A 158 3.61 -36.82 14.58
C ALA A 158 3.78 -35.79 15.73
N PRO A 159 3.18 -35.99 16.91
CA PRO A 159 3.17 -34.99 17.99
C PRO A 159 4.55 -34.50 18.42
N ILE A 160 5.56 -35.37 18.37
CA ILE A 160 6.96 -35.05 18.71
C ILE A 160 7.56 -34.10 17.66
N ARG A 161 7.31 -34.38 16.36
CA ARG A 161 7.81 -33.59 15.23
C ARG A 161 7.07 -32.26 15.05
N LEU A 162 5.79 -32.20 15.41
CA LEU A 162 5.03 -30.93 15.45
C LEU A 162 5.56 -29.98 16.52
N LYS A 163 5.91 -30.50 17.70
CA LYS A 163 6.50 -29.68 18.78
C LYS A 163 7.89 -29.22 18.43
N LYS A 164 8.76 -30.12 17.97
CA LYS A 164 10.16 -29.82 17.61
C LYS A 164 10.54 -30.57 16.33
N PRO A 165 10.43 -29.95 15.15
CA PRO A 165 10.73 -30.63 13.88
C PRO A 165 12.23 -30.89 13.68
N CYS A 166 13.07 -30.00 14.23
CA CYS A 166 14.53 -30.08 14.20
C CYS A 166 15.15 -29.39 15.42
N ASP A 167 16.47 -29.54 15.59
CA ASP A 167 17.19 -28.87 16.66
C ASP A 167 17.33 -27.37 16.34
N GLN A 168 17.03 -26.52 17.33
CA GLN A 168 16.93 -25.06 17.19
C GLN A 168 15.84 -24.54 16.21
N CYS A 169 14.80 -25.33 15.94
CA CYS A 169 13.68 -24.95 15.07
C CYS A 169 12.42 -24.59 15.85
N GLU A 170 11.68 -23.60 15.35
CA GLU A 170 10.33 -23.28 15.81
C GLU A 170 9.34 -24.34 15.27
N SER A 171 8.20 -24.54 15.95
CA SER A 171 7.12 -25.38 15.42
C SER A 171 6.65 -24.83 14.07
N PRO A 172 6.27 -25.67 13.10
CA PRO A 172 5.87 -25.18 11.78
C PRO A 172 4.62 -24.31 11.86
N TYR A 173 4.61 -23.23 11.10
CA TYR A 173 3.45 -22.35 10.91
C TYR A 173 3.43 -21.81 9.49
N GLY A 174 2.23 -21.43 9.03
CA GLY A 174 2.03 -20.88 7.69
C GLY A 174 2.60 -19.48 7.55
N PHE A 175 2.15 -18.53 8.37
CA PHE A 175 2.64 -17.16 8.36
C PHE A 175 2.49 -16.53 9.74
N ARG A 176 3.45 -15.69 10.11
CA ARG A 176 3.41 -14.91 11.34
C ARG A 176 3.89 -13.49 11.07
N ASN A 177 3.05 -12.51 11.40
CA ASN A 177 3.43 -11.11 11.42
C ASN A 177 4.08 -10.80 12.77
N HIS A 178 5.39 -10.59 12.79
CA HIS A 178 6.14 -10.30 14.02
C HIS A 178 6.14 -8.81 14.34
N MET A 179 6.36 -7.97 13.33
CA MET A 179 6.45 -6.52 13.46
C MET A 179 5.64 -5.85 12.35
N LYS A 180 4.62 -5.07 12.75
CA LYS A 180 3.90 -4.19 11.85
C LYS A 180 4.82 -3.07 11.34
N LEU A 181 4.47 -2.48 10.19
CA LEU A 181 5.18 -1.32 9.65
C LEU A 181 5.32 -0.21 10.71
N THR A 182 6.56 0.13 11.04
CA THR A 182 6.91 1.13 12.06
C THR A 182 8.06 2.01 11.55
N THR A 183 8.09 3.27 11.99
CA THR A 183 9.22 4.18 11.76
C THR A 183 10.35 3.96 12.77
N ASP A 184 10.04 3.32 13.90
CA ASP A 184 11.02 2.92 14.91
C ASP A 184 11.71 1.63 14.46
N THR A 185 12.90 1.80 13.89
CA THR A 185 13.68 0.72 13.32
C THR A 185 14.62 0.04 14.31
N ALA A 186 14.57 0.41 15.60
CA ALA A 186 15.42 -0.14 16.66
C ALA A 186 14.71 -1.19 17.53
N LYS A 187 13.56 -1.71 17.08
CA LYS A 187 12.72 -2.68 17.80
C LYS A 187 12.97 -4.13 17.40
#